data_AF-A0A3N2NFQ8-F1
#
_entry.id   AF-A0A3N2NFQ8-F1
#
_cell.length_a   1.000
_cell.length_b   1.000
_cell.length_c   1.000
_cell.angle_alpha   90.00
_cell.angle_beta   90.00
_cell.angle_gamma   90.00
#
_symmetry.space_group_name_H-M   'P 1'
#
loop_
_entity.id
_entity.type
_entity.pdbx_description
1 polymer ?
#
loop_
_entity_poly.entity_id
_entity_poly.type
_entity_poly.pdbx_seq_one_letter_code
_entity_poly.pdbx_strand_id
1 'polypeptide(L)'
;MYMNKYLLTFAAGLTLCAGQAFAQDAVEKTFVCTGDTWIRQNNENYSGSSATNLEFRKDAIKDGDNNVIGYATWVALMGFDYNVPAGMKVSKATLKVVTERNKGGEVSVRGFSGTVSDNSTWATEGATVEADLKNAPISTFGLAGQYNKALFDNGIAEDNQSLTAWTNDIDVTAYLQSLGVAATHADFMFSQDGESQVNDNRVYSKDNIGCETKWGVTFDSKQLVPQLIVTFVDEAAATYVIKNERTGLEYADLASAWKSAESDDVLLLNQDVTLAERLNTDARNITVKGNGKVTITRAAGYNGMLFLTSKSGDVMILSDLTIDDANIAVSGQTIEVGNSGIAYLNNVNIVNSFTTSSLGVIAMKSGGKLNATNLNVSNYVVPQGMGAIFVGSGGSSVSGDCAFSLFAENNNNVNAEGLVGGKITLCTGDGTFKHNPDAAVVTGAKDLALFATENNGYFLQLENGSITFTDTPTGIDDIMAGENQLVNVYNLRGILIRANVAAGEATVDLPAGLYIVGGKKVYVK
;
A
#
# COMPACT_ATOMS: atom_id res chain seq x y z
N MET A 1 -35.29 64.90 -21.65
CA MET A 1 -36.10 64.92 -22.88
C MET A 1 -35.42 64.00 -23.89
N TYR A 2 -36.03 62.85 -24.19
CA TYR A 2 -35.72 61.84 -25.23
C TYR A 2 -34.31 61.16 -25.21
N MET A 3 -34.12 59.83 -25.00
CA MET A 3 -34.49 58.65 -25.84
C MET A 3 -34.02 58.81 -27.31
N ASN A 4 -33.38 57.89 -28.04
CA ASN A 4 -33.10 56.45 -27.88
C ASN A 4 -32.24 55.96 -29.11
N LYS A 5 -31.76 54.70 -29.04
CA LYS A 5 -31.28 53.77 -30.12
C LYS A 5 -29.81 53.93 -30.57
N TYR A 6 -28.99 52.88 -30.74
CA TYR A 6 -29.20 51.48 -31.14
C TYR A 6 -28.17 50.57 -30.42
N LEU A 7 -28.57 49.53 -29.68
CA LEU A 7 -28.62 48.11 -30.09
C LEU A 7 -27.60 47.66 -31.16
N LEU A 8 -26.60 46.87 -30.74
CA LEU A 8 -26.20 45.67 -31.49
C LEU A 8 -25.83 44.54 -30.52
N THR A 9 -26.57 43.46 -30.68
CA THR A 9 -26.46 42.17 -30.00
C THR A 9 -25.28 41.39 -30.55
N PHE A 10 -24.41 40.86 -29.68
CA PHE A 10 -23.71 39.60 -29.96
C PHE A 10 -23.65 38.76 -28.68
N ALA A 11 -24.19 37.56 -28.80
CA ALA A 11 -24.25 36.54 -27.76
C ALA A 11 -23.01 35.64 -27.83
N ALA A 12 -22.86 34.86 -26.75
CA ALA A 12 -22.06 33.65 -26.61
C ALA A 12 -20.58 33.83 -26.25
N GLY A 13 -20.30 33.55 -24.98
CA GLY A 13 -18.97 33.36 -24.42
C GLY A 13 -19.05 33.09 -22.92
N LEU A 14 -19.96 32.22 -22.47
CA LEU A 14 -19.95 31.73 -21.10
C LEU A 14 -18.81 30.72 -20.98
N THR A 15 -17.58 31.23 -20.86
CA THR A 15 -16.44 30.43 -20.42
C THR A 15 -16.64 30.21 -18.93
N LEU A 16 -17.13 29.02 -18.57
CA LEU A 16 -16.96 28.47 -17.23
C LEU A 16 -15.45 28.38 -16.99
N CYS A 17 -14.88 29.41 -16.37
CA CYS A 17 -13.61 29.28 -15.68
C CYS A 17 -13.87 28.34 -14.52
N ALA A 18 -13.58 27.05 -14.71
CA ALA A 18 -13.37 26.12 -13.61
C ALA A 18 -12.38 26.81 -12.66
N GLY A 19 -12.84 27.07 -11.45
CA GLY A 19 -12.02 27.70 -10.43
C GLY A 19 -10.76 26.88 -10.25
N GLN A 20 -9.61 27.46 -10.59
CA GLN A 20 -8.37 27.06 -9.95
C GLN A 20 -8.60 27.29 -8.47
N ALA A 21 -8.79 26.20 -7.71
CA ALA A 21 -8.62 26.25 -6.28
C ALA A 21 -7.17 26.68 -6.06
N PHE A 22 -6.98 27.95 -5.70
CA PHE A 22 -5.71 28.41 -5.15
C PHE A 22 -5.51 27.58 -3.89
N ALA A 23 -4.55 26.65 -3.90
CA ALA A 23 -4.11 25.99 -2.69
C ALA A 23 -3.81 27.09 -1.66
N GLN A 24 -4.49 27.07 -0.52
CA GLN A 24 -4.18 28.02 0.53
C GLN A 24 -2.78 27.69 1.04
N ASP A 25 -1.90 28.69 1.12
CA ASP A 25 -0.54 28.51 1.60
C ASP A 25 -0.52 27.87 2.99
N ALA A 26 0.51 27.06 3.27
CA ALA A 26 0.69 26.43 4.56
C ALA A 26 0.69 27.48 5.69
N VAL A 27 -0.09 27.24 6.75
CA VAL A 27 -0.22 28.15 7.89
C VAL A 27 0.55 27.58 9.07
N GLU A 28 1.59 28.28 9.51
CA GLU A 28 2.30 27.94 10.75
C GLU A 28 1.71 28.69 11.94
N LYS A 29 1.50 27.99 13.06
CA LYS A 29 1.13 28.58 14.35
C LYS A 29 2.03 28.06 15.46
N THR A 30 2.31 28.91 16.43
CA THR A 30 2.95 28.53 17.69
C THR A 30 1.93 28.61 18.81
N PHE A 31 1.75 27.49 19.52
CA PHE A 31 0.93 27.37 20.72
C PHE A 31 1.84 27.38 21.95
N VAL A 32 1.41 28.10 22.98
CA VAL A 32 2.09 28.18 24.27
C VAL A 32 1.52 27.12 25.21
N CYS A 33 2.34 26.61 26.11
CA CYS A 33 1.87 25.67 27.13
C CYS A 33 0.85 26.36 28.07
N THR A 34 -0.30 25.72 28.28
CA THR A 34 -1.41 26.25 29.07
C THR A 34 -1.51 25.62 30.45
N GLY A 35 -0.97 24.40 30.62
CA GLY A 35 -0.83 23.74 31.92
C GLY A 35 0.45 22.93 31.96
N ASP A 36 1.21 23.02 33.05
CA ASP A 36 2.35 22.12 33.26
C ASP A 36 2.60 21.82 34.73
N THR A 37 3.17 20.65 34.97
CA THR A 37 3.55 20.21 36.30
C THR A 37 4.50 19.03 36.18
N TRP A 38 5.06 18.61 37.30
CA TRP A 38 5.64 17.28 37.42
C TRP A 38 5.04 16.59 38.64
N ILE A 39 4.82 15.28 38.49
CA ILE A 39 4.15 14.44 39.47
C ILE A 39 4.98 13.20 39.74
N ARG A 40 4.76 12.57 40.89
CA ARG A 40 5.58 11.44 41.34
C ARG A 40 4.79 10.36 42.06
N GLN A 41 5.13 9.12 41.76
CA GLN A 41 4.43 7.93 42.27
C GLN A 41 4.50 7.78 43.79
N ASN A 42 5.58 8.23 44.41
CA ASN A 42 5.79 8.10 45.85
C ASN A 42 5.16 9.24 46.67
N ASN A 43 4.43 10.17 46.06
CA ASN A 43 3.70 11.23 46.76
C ASN A 43 2.46 11.67 45.97
N GLU A 44 1.33 11.05 46.30
CA GLU A 44 0.05 11.19 45.61
C GLU A 44 -0.43 12.64 45.44
N ASN A 45 -0.16 13.51 46.42
CA ASN A 45 -0.67 14.88 46.45
C ASN A 45 0.34 15.93 45.99
N TYR A 46 1.54 15.51 45.58
CA TYR A 46 2.56 16.44 45.15
C TYR A 46 2.33 16.88 43.70
N SER A 47 2.42 18.18 43.46
CA SER A 47 2.55 18.78 42.15
C SER A 47 3.70 19.79 42.14
N GLY A 48 4.36 19.92 40.97
CA GLY A 48 5.29 20.99 40.68
C GLY A 48 4.62 22.33 40.35
N SER A 49 3.37 22.56 40.77
CA SER A 49 2.61 23.77 40.46
C SER A 49 3.43 25.04 40.77
N SER A 50 3.63 25.91 39.78
CA SER A 50 4.47 27.13 39.86
C SER A 50 5.99 26.93 39.87
N ALA A 51 6.50 25.72 39.62
CA ALA A 51 7.93 25.53 39.39
C ALA A 51 8.34 26.22 38.09
N THR A 52 9.54 26.82 38.05
CA THR A 52 10.13 27.42 36.83
C THR A 52 10.82 26.41 35.91
N ASN A 53 10.80 25.14 36.31
CA ASN A 53 11.31 23.99 35.59
C ASN A 53 10.47 22.76 35.92
N LEU A 54 10.44 21.81 34.99
CA LEU A 54 9.77 20.53 35.15
C LEU A 54 10.82 19.44 35.29
N GLU A 55 10.70 18.66 36.35
CA GLU A 55 11.62 17.57 36.68
C GLU A 55 11.01 16.22 36.33
N PHE A 56 11.81 15.34 35.73
CA PHE A 56 11.43 13.96 35.45
C PHE A 56 12.64 13.06 35.66
N ARG A 57 12.42 11.96 36.38
CA ARG A 57 13.46 11.06 36.84
C ARG A 57 12.86 9.75 37.35
N LYS A 58 13.72 8.84 37.77
CA LYS A 58 13.34 7.74 38.65
C LYS A 58 13.97 7.91 40.02
N ASP A 59 13.17 7.69 41.07
CA ASP A 59 13.66 7.69 42.44
C ASP A 59 13.77 6.28 42.97
N ALA A 60 14.93 5.89 43.47
CA ALA A 60 15.09 4.60 44.13
C ALA A 60 14.17 4.52 45.36
N ILE A 61 13.29 3.52 45.38
CA ILE A 61 12.51 3.13 46.56
C ILE A 61 13.42 2.23 47.38
N LYS A 62 13.58 2.57 48.66
CA LYS A 62 14.46 1.84 49.57
C LYS A 62 13.69 1.18 50.71
N ASP A 63 14.16 0.02 51.14
CA ASP A 63 13.69 -0.62 52.38
C ASP A 63 14.28 0.07 53.64
N GLY A 64 13.92 -0.45 54.82
CA GLY A 64 14.43 0.06 56.10
C GLY A 64 15.95 -0.09 56.29
N ASP A 65 16.59 -0.95 55.51
CA ASP A 65 18.03 -1.20 55.51
C ASP A 65 18.76 -0.41 54.40
N ASN A 66 18.07 0.53 53.73
CA ASN A 66 18.58 1.38 52.65
C ASN A 66 18.97 0.61 51.37
N ASN A 67 18.47 -0.61 51.18
CA ASN A 67 18.59 -1.35 49.92
C ASN A 67 17.55 -0.86 48.92
N VAL A 68 17.92 -0.77 47.63
CA VAL A 68 16.99 -0.41 46.56
C VAL A 68 16.07 -1.59 46.26
N ILE A 69 14.77 -1.43 46.46
CA ILE A 69 13.73 -2.45 46.25
C ILE A 69 12.82 -2.13 45.05
N GLY A 70 13.01 -0.99 44.41
CA GLY A 70 12.26 -0.57 43.24
C GLY A 70 12.57 0.88 42.88
N TYR A 71 11.81 1.42 41.93
CA TYR A 71 11.93 2.80 41.49
C TYR A 71 10.56 3.45 41.37
N ALA A 72 10.38 4.61 42.00
CA ALA A 72 9.21 5.46 41.84
C ALA A 72 9.40 6.34 40.61
N THR A 73 8.37 6.40 39.76
CA THR A 73 8.44 7.21 38.54
C THR A 73 8.08 8.67 38.83
N TRP A 74 8.85 9.59 38.26
CA TRP A 74 8.55 11.01 38.17
C TRP A 74 8.42 11.40 36.72
N VAL A 75 7.30 12.04 36.38
CA VAL A 75 7.03 12.50 35.02
C VAL A 75 6.77 13.98 35.02
N ALA A 76 7.21 14.64 33.95
CA ALA A 76 6.79 16.00 33.65
C ALA A 76 5.64 15.95 32.64
N LEU A 77 4.62 16.75 32.90
CA LEU A 77 3.41 16.84 32.10
C LEU A 77 3.30 18.26 31.52
N MET A 78 2.96 18.36 30.23
CA MET A 78 2.74 19.62 29.54
C MET A 78 1.47 19.54 28.68
N GLY A 79 0.58 20.51 28.85
CA GLY A 79 -0.65 20.65 28.08
C GLY A 79 -0.66 21.92 27.23
N PHE A 80 -1.28 21.81 26.06
CA PHE A 80 -1.42 22.90 25.10
C PHE A 80 -2.87 23.00 24.64
N ASP A 81 -3.43 24.21 24.70
CA ASP A 81 -4.66 24.54 23.99
C ASP A 81 -4.31 24.59 22.50
N TYR A 82 -4.91 23.69 21.73
CA TYR A 82 -4.54 23.44 20.35
C TYR A 82 -5.81 23.43 19.50
N ASN A 83 -5.80 24.13 18.38
CA ASN A 83 -6.95 24.12 17.48
C ASN A 83 -6.54 24.14 16.02
N VAL A 84 -7.14 23.24 15.25
CA VAL A 84 -6.96 23.18 13.80
C VAL A 84 -7.79 24.29 13.15
N PRO A 85 -7.21 25.13 12.27
CA PRO A 85 -7.99 26.07 11.48
C PRO A 85 -9.08 25.35 10.67
N ALA A 86 -10.24 25.99 10.52
CA ALA A 86 -11.34 25.40 9.76
C ALA A 86 -10.92 25.08 8.32
N GLY A 87 -11.21 23.86 7.86
CA GLY A 87 -10.86 23.39 6.52
C GLY A 87 -9.38 23.00 6.36
N MET A 88 -8.62 22.90 7.45
CA MET A 88 -7.20 22.49 7.42
C MET A 88 -6.95 21.21 8.22
N LYS A 89 -5.74 20.67 8.07
CA LYS A 89 -5.20 19.54 8.83
C LYS A 89 -3.72 19.75 9.15
N VAL A 90 -3.19 19.00 10.10
CA VAL A 90 -1.77 19.04 10.48
C VAL A 90 -0.91 18.41 9.39
N SER A 91 0.06 19.15 8.88
CA SER A 91 1.12 18.62 8.00
C SER A 91 2.43 18.38 8.73
N LYS A 92 2.72 19.18 9.78
CA LYS A 92 3.94 19.07 10.58
C LYS A 92 3.68 19.61 11.98
N ALA A 93 4.26 19.00 13.00
CA ALA A 93 4.28 19.53 14.34
C ALA A 93 5.61 19.27 15.06
N THR A 94 6.07 20.27 15.81
CA THR A 94 7.30 20.22 16.60
C THR A 94 7.01 20.69 18.02
N LEU A 95 7.31 19.84 19.00
CA LEU A 95 7.37 20.23 20.40
C LEU A 95 8.78 20.71 20.70
N LYS A 96 8.93 22.00 20.94
CA LYS A 96 10.18 22.63 21.31
C LYS A 96 10.25 22.80 22.82
N VAL A 97 11.28 22.22 23.43
CA VAL A 97 11.58 22.36 24.86
C VAL A 97 13.04 22.71 25.08
N VAL A 98 13.31 23.56 26.07
CA VAL A 98 14.68 23.95 26.44
C VAL A 98 15.09 23.23 27.72
N THR A 99 16.22 22.54 27.66
CA THR A 99 16.84 21.90 28.80
C THR A 99 17.28 22.97 29.81
N GLU A 100 16.83 22.86 31.06
CA GLU A 100 17.43 23.61 32.17
C GLU A 100 18.67 22.87 32.66
N ARG A 101 18.56 21.54 32.83
CA ARG A 101 19.62 20.69 33.36
C ARG A 101 19.67 19.33 32.68
N ASN A 102 20.85 18.98 32.19
CA ASN A 102 21.15 17.69 31.60
C ASN A 102 21.97 16.84 32.56
N LYS A 103 21.41 15.71 33.00
CA LYS A 103 22.07 14.73 33.88
C LYS A 103 22.31 13.39 33.18
N GLY A 104 22.12 13.37 31.86
CA GLY A 104 22.29 12.20 31.00
C GLY A 104 21.11 11.23 31.08
N GLY A 105 21.30 10.06 30.47
CA GLY A 105 20.25 9.07 30.28
C GLY A 105 19.34 9.39 29.10
N GLU A 106 18.50 8.42 28.76
CA GLU A 106 17.49 8.56 27.70
C GLU A 106 16.20 9.13 28.29
N VAL A 107 15.64 10.10 27.56
CA VAL A 107 14.38 10.75 27.86
C VAL A 107 13.40 10.37 26.77
N SER A 108 12.20 10.03 27.17
CA SER A 108 11.14 9.65 26.26
C SER A 108 9.95 10.58 26.38
N VAL A 109 9.36 10.89 25.24
CA VAL A 109 8.17 11.74 25.13
C VAL A 109 7.03 10.91 24.59
N ARG A 110 5.88 11.01 25.25
CA ARG A 110 4.64 10.30 24.91
C ARG A 110 3.50 11.29 24.81
N GLY A 111 2.52 10.94 23.99
CA GLY A 111 1.20 11.56 24.09
C GLY A 111 0.58 11.16 25.42
N PHE A 112 -0.01 12.13 26.12
CA PHE A 112 -0.70 11.91 27.37
C PHE A 112 -2.21 11.88 27.11
N SER A 113 -2.90 10.85 27.62
CA SER A 113 -4.33 10.64 27.38
C SER A 113 -5.24 11.31 28.40
N GLY A 114 -4.66 11.86 29.47
CA GLY A 114 -5.36 12.67 30.47
C GLY A 114 -5.42 14.13 30.07
N THR A 115 -5.73 15.01 31.04
CA THR A 115 -5.73 16.46 30.82
C THR A 115 -4.72 17.09 31.77
N VAL A 116 -3.72 17.76 31.22
CA VAL A 116 -2.69 18.39 32.05
C VAL A 116 -3.20 19.72 32.58
N SER A 117 -3.06 19.91 33.89
CA SER A 117 -3.25 21.19 34.56
C SER A 117 -2.12 21.43 35.55
N ASP A 118 -1.92 22.68 35.95
CA ASP A 118 -0.93 23.02 36.98
C ASP A 118 -1.18 22.28 38.29
N ASN A 119 -2.44 21.88 38.55
CA ASN A 119 -2.85 21.18 39.75
C ASN A 119 -2.89 19.66 39.61
N SER A 120 -2.49 19.11 38.46
CA SER A 120 -2.43 17.65 38.27
C SER A 120 -1.47 17.04 39.31
N THR A 121 -1.90 15.94 39.91
CA THR A 121 -1.12 15.19 40.91
C THR A 121 -1.08 13.72 40.52
N TRP A 122 -0.28 12.93 41.22
CA TRP A 122 -0.32 11.48 41.01
C TRP A 122 -1.66 10.87 41.45
N ALA A 123 -2.36 11.47 42.42
CA ALA A 123 -3.71 11.04 42.81
C ALA A 123 -4.73 11.20 41.67
N THR A 124 -4.60 12.25 40.85
CA THR A 124 -5.54 12.49 39.73
C THR A 124 -5.12 11.79 38.45
N GLU A 125 -3.82 11.79 38.14
CA GLU A 125 -3.30 11.35 36.84
C GLU A 125 -2.50 10.03 36.87
N GLY A 126 -2.19 9.48 38.04
CA GLY A 126 -1.26 8.35 38.18
C GLY A 126 -1.68 7.11 37.39
N ALA A 127 -2.97 6.79 37.37
CA ALA A 127 -3.49 5.68 36.57
C ALA A 127 -3.29 5.89 35.06
N THR A 128 -3.46 7.13 34.59
CA THR A 128 -3.23 7.53 33.20
C THR A 128 -1.75 7.43 32.86
N VAL A 129 -0.86 7.93 33.73
CA VAL A 129 0.60 7.80 33.58
C VAL A 129 1.01 6.33 33.45
N GLU A 130 0.52 5.46 34.33
CA GLU A 130 0.85 4.03 34.28
C GLU A 130 0.32 3.32 33.02
N ALA A 131 -0.80 3.77 32.48
CA ALA A 131 -1.32 3.29 31.21
C ALA A 131 -0.44 3.77 30.04
N ASP A 132 -0.16 5.07 29.98
CA ASP A 132 0.57 5.69 28.87
C ASP A 132 2.04 5.28 28.82
N LEU A 133 2.68 4.99 29.96
CA LEU A 133 4.05 4.46 30.01
C LEU A 133 4.21 3.11 29.29
N LYS A 134 3.13 2.36 29.07
CA LYS A 134 3.14 1.09 28.32
C LYS A 134 3.13 1.33 26.81
N ASN A 135 2.74 2.52 26.36
CA ASN A 135 2.73 2.88 24.95
C ASN A 135 4.15 3.16 24.47
N ALA A 136 4.38 2.89 23.18
CA ALA A 136 5.62 3.29 22.51
C ALA A 136 5.80 4.81 22.60
N PRO A 137 7.01 5.31 22.88
CA PRO A 137 7.26 6.73 22.89
C PRO A 137 7.14 7.33 21.48
N ILE A 138 6.68 8.58 21.41
CA ILE A 138 6.75 9.40 20.18
C ILE A 138 8.21 9.57 19.78
N SER A 139 9.08 9.81 20.77
CA SER A 139 10.53 9.94 20.58
C SER A 139 11.28 9.56 21.84
N THR A 140 12.49 9.03 21.67
CA THR A 140 13.47 8.78 22.73
C THR A 140 14.79 9.43 22.33
N PHE A 141 15.37 10.25 23.21
CA PHE A 141 16.58 11.02 22.92
C PHE A 141 17.35 11.38 24.20
N GLY A 142 18.62 11.75 24.07
CA GLY A 142 19.36 12.41 25.15
C GLY A 142 19.09 13.91 25.14
N LEU A 143 18.87 14.52 26.31
CA LEU A 143 18.64 15.97 26.39
C LEU A 143 19.82 16.76 25.79
N ALA A 144 19.48 17.80 25.04
CA ALA A 144 20.41 18.83 24.62
C ALA A 144 21.04 19.53 25.84
N GLY A 145 22.27 20.02 25.70
CA GLY A 145 23.04 20.68 26.74
C GLY A 145 24.21 19.84 27.26
N GLN A 146 25.04 20.45 28.11
CA GLN A 146 26.24 19.78 28.64
C GLN A 146 25.89 18.80 29.77
N TYR A 147 26.44 17.58 29.72
CA TYR A 147 26.27 16.59 30.77
C TYR A 147 26.68 17.12 32.15
N ASN A 148 25.83 16.83 33.14
CA ASN A 148 25.95 17.23 34.54
C ASN A 148 26.04 18.76 34.75
N LYS A 149 25.34 19.53 33.91
CA LYS A 149 25.26 20.99 33.99
C LYS A 149 23.84 21.50 33.84
N ALA A 150 23.59 22.65 34.48
CA ALA A 150 22.47 23.52 34.16
C ALA A 150 22.89 24.64 33.20
N LEU A 151 21.94 25.19 32.42
CA LEU A 151 22.19 26.25 31.44
C LEU A 151 22.88 27.49 32.05
N PHE A 152 22.60 27.77 33.32
CA PHE A 152 23.16 28.89 34.09
C PHE A 152 24.38 28.53 34.94
N ASP A 153 24.92 27.31 34.85
CA ASP A 153 26.10 26.95 35.63
C ASP A 153 27.36 27.67 35.13
N ASN A 154 28.39 27.70 35.99
CA ASN A 154 29.73 28.09 35.58
C ASN A 154 30.45 26.93 34.86
N GLY A 155 31.42 27.26 34.01
CA GLY A 155 32.26 26.28 33.30
C GLY A 155 31.52 25.49 32.24
N ILE A 156 30.53 26.12 31.58
CA ILE A 156 29.93 25.59 30.34
C ILE A 156 30.95 25.73 29.21
N ALA A 157 31.21 24.63 28.50
CA ALA A 157 32.12 24.61 27.35
C ALA A 157 31.59 25.52 26.23
N GLU A 158 32.50 26.11 25.44
CA GLU A 158 32.18 27.10 24.40
C GLU A 158 31.12 26.60 23.40
N ASP A 159 31.19 25.34 22.98
CA ASP A 159 30.19 24.76 22.05
C ASP A 159 28.78 24.66 22.65
N ASN A 160 28.66 24.72 23.99
CA ASN A 160 27.38 24.72 24.70
C ASN A 160 26.93 26.13 25.12
N GLN A 161 27.66 27.17 24.71
CA GLN A 161 27.35 28.57 24.98
C GLN A 161 26.42 29.14 23.88
N SER A 162 25.26 28.51 23.69
CA SER A 162 24.18 29.02 22.83
C SER A 162 22.84 28.43 23.27
N LEU A 163 21.72 29.11 23.02
CA LEU A 163 20.40 28.54 23.32
C LEU A 163 20.11 27.28 22.50
N THR A 164 20.57 27.25 21.24
CA THR A 164 20.39 26.12 20.33
C THR A 164 21.02 24.85 20.89
N ALA A 165 22.18 24.94 21.55
CA ALA A 165 22.83 23.78 22.17
C ALA A 165 22.03 23.14 23.31
N TRP A 166 20.99 23.81 23.82
CA TRP A 166 20.12 23.35 24.91
C TRP A 166 18.66 23.17 24.47
N THR A 167 18.36 23.38 23.19
CA THR A 167 17.01 23.25 22.64
C THR A 167 16.81 21.86 22.07
N ASN A 168 15.66 21.26 22.36
CA ASN A 168 15.23 19.98 21.80
C ASN A 168 14.00 20.26 20.93
N ASP A 169 14.11 19.97 19.63
CA ASP A 169 13.00 20.04 18.67
C ASP A 169 12.51 18.62 18.40
N ILE A 170 11.35 18.27 18.95
CA ILE A 170 10.81 16.91 18.94
C ILE A 170 9.69 16.83 17.89
N ASP A 171 9.81 15.94 16.91
CA ASP A 171 8.73 15.71 15.94
C ASP A 171 7.56 15.00 16.62
N VAL A 172 6.42 15.69 16.67
CA VAL A 172 5.16 15.20 17.26
C VAL A 172 4.03 15.16 16.23
N THR A 173 4.38 15.17 14.93
CA THR A 173 3.42 15.25 13.82
C THR A 173 2.40 14.11 13.86
N ALA A 174 2.87 12.86 13.97
CA ALA A 174 2.01 11.69 13.98
C ALA A 174 1.03 11.69 15.17
N TYR A 175 1.49 12.12 16.35
CA TYR A 175 0.63 12.23 17.52
C TYR A 175 -0.47 13.26 17.30
N LEU A 176 -0.14 14.48 16.85
CA LEU A 176 -1.14 15.52 16.60
C LEU A 176 -2.13 15.12 15.48
N GLN A 177 -1.66 14.43 14.44
CA GLN A 177 -2.54 13.88 13.41
C GLN A 177 -3.52 12.84 13.97
N SER A 178 -3.07 12.00 14.91
CA SER A 178 -3.91 10.96 15.54
C SER A 178 -5.04 11.53 16.41
N LEU A 179 -4.88 12.73 16.95
CA LEU A 179 -5.92 13.41 17.73
C LEU A 179 -7.09 13.89 16.84
N GLY A 180 -6.84 14.06 15.54
CA GLY A 180 -7.83 14.49 14.55
C GLY A 180 -8.13 15.99 14.55
N VAL A 181 -8.88 16.44 13.54
CA VAL A 181 -9.15 17.88 13.31
C VAL A 181 -10.08 18.54 14.33
N ALA A 182 -10.80 17.73 15.12
CA ALA A 182 -11.71 18.21 16.16
C ALA A 182 -11.04 18.36 17.54
N ALA A 183 -9.76 17.99 17.66
CA ALA A 183 -9.03 18.10 18.90
C ALA A 183 -8.88 19.57 19.33
N THR A 184 -9.07 19.82 20.63
CA THR A 184 -8.93 21.14 21.27
C THR A 184 -7.74 21.22 22.21
N HIS A 185 -7.07 20.10 22.45
CA HIS A 185 -5.91 19.96 23.32
C HIS A 185 -4.92 18.95 22.77
N ALA A 186 -3.66 19.14 23.13
CA ALA A 186 -2.60 18.15 22.97
C ALA A 186 -1.75 18.14 24.25
N ASP A 187 -1.59 16.96 24.84
CA ASP A 187 -0.94 16.77 26.13
C ASP A 187 0.24 15.81 25.99
N PHE A 188 1.33 16.10 26.70
CA PHE A 188 2.60 15.38 26.59
C PHE A 188 3.11 14.95 27.96
N MET A 189 3.72 13.77 27.98
CA MET A 189 4.41 13.23 29.15
C MET A 189 5.88 12.98 28.82
N PHE A 190 6.76 13.53 29.66
CA PHE A 190 8.19 13.26 29.65
C PHE A 190 8.53 12.27 30.76
N SER A 191 9.23 11.21 30.41
CA SER A 191 9.72 10.20 31.34
C SER A 191 11.19 9.89 31.10
N GLN A 192 11.87 9.41 32.13
CA GLN A 192 13.16 8.76 31.96
C GLN A 192 12.94 7.26 31.85
N ASP A 193 13.32 6.67 30.72
CA ASP A 193 13.15 5.25 30.45
C ASP A 193 14.43 4.48 30.87
N GLY A 194 14.30 3.24 31.35
CA GLY A 194 15.41 2.42 31.89
C GLY A 194 15.43 2.26 33.42
N GLU A 195 16.03 1.19 33.94
CA GLU A 195 15.86 0.76 35.34
C GLU A 195 16.83 1.38 36.37
N SER A 196 17.93 2.04 35.96
CA SER A 196 19.08 2.24 36.87
C SER A 196 19.53 3.68 37.10
N GLN A 197 18.87 4.71 36.55
CA GLN A 197 19.39 6.07 36.60
C GLN A 197 18.48 7.04 37.36
N VAL A 198 18.99 7.56 38.48
CA VAL A 198 18.41 8.68 39.24
C VAL A 198 19.03 9.96 38.71
N ASN A 199 18.59 10.42 37.54
CA ASN A 199 19.10 11.65 36.94
C ASN A 199 18.04 12.75 37.10
N ASP A 200 18.38 13.84 37.78
CA ASP A 200 17.51 15.02 37.94
C ASP A 200 17.46 15.86 36.66
N ASN A 201 16.97 15.26 35.58
CA ASN A 201 16.78 15.92 34.30
C ASN A 201 15.64 16.94 34.39
N ARG A 202 15.87 18.12 33.80
CA ARG A 202 14.93 19.24 33.88
C ARG A 202 14.84 20.01 32.58
N VAL A 203 13.63 20.41 32.24
CA VAL A 203 13.32 21.37 31.18
C VAL A 203 12.65 22.60 31.78
N TYR A 204 12.72 23.74 31.12
CA TYR A 204 12.00 24.94 31.59
C TYR A 204 10.48 24.73 31.51
N SER A 205 9.76 25.28 32.48
CA SER A 205 8.28 25.31 32.51
C SER A 205 7.75 26.58 31.83
N LYS A 206 6.43 26.65 31.64
CA LYS A 206 5.70 27.84 31.16
C LYS A 206 5.83 29.04 32.10
N ASP A 207 6.04 28.78 33.40
CA ASP A 207 6.13 29.80 34.44
C ASP A 207 7.55 30.39 34.58
N ASN A 208 8.48 29.99 33.72
CA ASN A 208 9.84 30.53 33.73
C ASN A 208 9.89 32.03 33.41
N ILE A 209 10.72 32.77 34.14
CA ILE A 209 10.83 34.24 34.05
C ILE A 209 12.06 34.73 33.28
N GLY A 210 12.85 33.81 32.71
CA GLY A 210 14.12 34.10 32.04
C GLY A 210 15.32 33.48 32.75
N CYS A 211 16.49 33.58 32.15
CA CYS A 211 17.72 32.99 32.66
C CYS A 211 18.92 33.90 32.36
N GLU A 212 19.68 34.26 33.39
CA GLU A 212 20.99 34.90 33.24
C GLU A 212 22.10 33.85 33.40
N THR A 213 22.88 33.66 32.35
CA THR A 213 23.95 32.66 32.34
C THR A 213 25.25 33.21 32.92
N LYS A 214 26.09 32.33 33.47
CA LYS A 214 27.42 32.73 33.99
C LYS A 214 28.45 33.02 32.89
N TRP A 215 28.11 32.74 31.64
CA TRP A 215 28.90 33.08 30.46
C TRP A 215 28.43 34.38 29.78
N GLY A 216 27.57 35.16 30.46
CA GLY A 216 27.29 36.55 30.11
C GLY A 216 26.14 36.77 29.13
N VAL A 217 25.27 35.79 28.92
CA VAL A 217 24.08 35.89 28.07
C VAL A 217 22.82 35.83 28.92
N THR A 218 21.85 36.68 28.59
CA THR A 218 20.50 36.64 29.19
C THR A 218 19.52 36.12 28.15
N PHE A 219 18.72 35.13 28.53
CA PHE A 219 17.62 34.61 27.73
C PHE A 219 16.28 35.04 28.34
N ASP A 220 15.41 35.60 27.50
CA ASP A 220 14.06 35.99 27.89
C ASP A 220 13.17 34.75 28.08
N SER A 221 12.16 34.86 28.95
CA SER A 221 11.21 33.76 29.21
C SER A 221 10.63 33.14 27.95
N LYS A 222 10.23 33.97 26.98
CA LYS A 222 9.66 33.54 25.69
C LYS A 222 10.57 32.63 24.87
N GLN A 223 11.87 32.65 25.11
CA GLN A 223 12.84 31.80 24.43
C GLN A 223 12.98 30.43 25.10
N LEU A 224 12.61 30.32 26.38
CA LEU A 224 12.85 29.18 27.24
C LEU A 224 11.61 28.33 27.47
N VAL A 225 10.43 28.94 27.51
CA VAL A 225 9.17 28.23 27.76
C VAL A 225 8.85 27.22 26.65
N PRO A 226 8.16 26.10 26.96
CA PRO A 226 7.75 25.12 25.95
C PRO A 226 6.85 25.71 24.86
N GLN A 227 7.06 25.28 23.61
CA GLN A 227 6.31 25.73 22.44
C GLN A 227 5.88 24.53 21.61
N LEU A 228 4.61 24.50 21.20
CA LEU A 228 4.10 23.57 20.20
C LEU A 228 3.95 24.32 18.87
N ILE A 229 4.80 24.03 17.91
CA ILE A 229 4.84 24.69 16.59
C ILE A 229 4.17 23.76 15.59
N VAL A 230 3.12 24.21 14.92
CA VAL A 230 2.32 23.38 14.01
C VAL A 230 2.14 24.06 12.67
N THR A 231 2.45 23.34 11.61
CA THR A 231 2.12 23.71 10.23
C THR A 231 0.83 23.01 9.82
N PHE A 232 -0.11 23.80 9.32
CA PHE A 232 -1.39 23.36 8.78
C PHE A 232 -1.42 23.52 7.26
N VAL A 233 -2.14 22.63 6.59
CA VAL A 233 -2.44 22.68 5.16
C VAL A 233 -3.93 22.46 4.94
N ASP A 234 -4.48 22.91 3.81
CA ASP A 234 -5.88 22.65 3.49
C ASP A 234 -6.19 21.14 3.54
N GLU A 235 -7.30 20.79 4.16
CA GLU A 235 -7.82 19.43 4.21
C GLU A 235 -8.01 18.86 2.80
N ALA A 236 -8.44 19.73 1.87
CA ALA A 236 -8.62 19.45 0.45
C ALA A 236 -7.33 19.49 -0.39
N ALA A 237 -6.20 20.03 0.10
CA ALA A 237 -4.99 20.24 -0.71
C ALA A 237 -3.80 19.32 -0.38
N ALA A 238 -3.96 18.31 0.48
CA ALA A 238 -3.03 17.18 0.46
C ALA A 238 -3.76 15.92 -0.01
N THR A 239 -3.79 15.72 -1.32
CA THR A 239 -3.97 14.40 -1.93
C THR A 239 -2.69 13.62 -1.66
N TYR A 240 -2.61 12.92 -0.53
CA TYR A 240 -1.50 12.02 -0.27
C TYR A 240 -1.38 11.02 -1.40
N VAL A 241 -0.20 10.87 -1.98
CA VAL A 241 0.00 9.95 -3.09
C VAL A 241 -0.33 8.54 -2.64
N ILE A 242 0.11 8.16 -1.43
CA ILE A 242 -0.27 6.91 -0.75
C ILE A 242 -0.64 7.19 0.70
N LYS A 243 -1.65 6.50 1.21
CA LYS A 243 -2.00 6.44 2.64
C LYS A 243 -1.97 4.98 3.12
N ASN A 244 -1.30 4.72 4.23
CA ASN A 244 -1.47 3.46 4.93
C ASN A 244 -2.77 3.53 5.76
N GLU A 245 -3.76 2.68 5.44
CA GLU A 245 -5.09 2.74 6.07
C GLU A 245 -5.06 2.36 7.56
N ARG A 246 -4.12 1.51 7.99
CA ARG A 246 -4.02 1.07 9.39
C ARG A 246 -3.38 2.13 10.26
N THR A 247 -2.25 2.70 9.82
CA THR A 247 -1.47 3.65 10.63
C THR A 247 -1.88 5.10 10.41
N GLY A 248 -2.60 5.40 9.33
CA GLY A 248 -2.90 6.76 8.91
C GLY A 248 -1.71 7.51 8.31
N LEU A 249 -0.52 6.90 8.29
CA LEU A 249 0.69 7.51 7.74
C LEU A 249 0.58 7.71 6.22
N GLU A 250 1.19 8.79 5.77
CA GLU A 250 1.08 9.27 4.39
C GLU A 250 2.46 9.33 3.75
N TYR A 251 2.53 8.96 2.47
CA TYR A 251 3.77 8.80 1.76
C TYR A 251 3.71 9.50 0.40
N ALA A 252 4.86 10.07 0.00
CA ALA A 252 5.03 10.69 -1.30
C ALA A 252 5.24 9.68 -2.43
N ASP A 253 5.72 8.48 -2.10
CA ASP A 253 6.05 7.43 -3.07
C ASP A 253 5.79 6.02 -2.50
N LEU A 254 5.50 5.08 -3.40
CA LEU A 254 5.08 3.73 -3.04
C LEU A 254 6.23 2.92 -2.42
N ALA A 255 7.49 3.19 -2.77
CA ALA A 255 8.62 2.46 -2.22
C ALA A 255 8.83 2.77 -0.73
N SER A 256 8.75 4.04 -0.35
CA SER A 256 8.76 4.50 1.04
C SER A 256 7.59 3.92 1.83
N ALA A 257 6.37 3.95 1.26
CA ALA A 257 5.19 3.35 1.88
C ALA A 257 5.36 1.84 2.11
N TRP A 258 5.85 1.13 1.10
CA TRP A 258 6.08 -0.32 1.13
C TRP A 258 7.16 -0.73 2.12
N LYS A 259 8.23 0.06 2.24
CA LYS A 259 9.30 -0.19 3.20
C LYS A 259 8.81 -0.03 4.64
N SER A 260 7.96 0.96 4.90
CA SER A 260 7.39 1.21 6.23
C SER A 260 6.21 0.31 6.58
N ALA A 261 5.60 -0.36 5.60
CA ALA A 261 4.48 -1.26 5.81
C ALA A 261 4.89 -2.51 6.63
N GLU A 262 4.07 -2.86 7.60
CA GLU A 262 4.13 -4.15 8.29
C GLU A 262 3.19 -5.17 7.62
N SER A 263 3.18 -6.41 8.11
CA SER A 263 2.24 -7.41 7.62
C SER A 263 0.79 -6.96 7.84
N ASP A 264 -0.05 -7.27 6.86
CA ASP A 264 -1.47 -7.00 6.77
C ASP A 264 -1.82 -5.51 6.59
N ASP A 265 -0.83 -4.66 6.29
CA ASP A 265 -1.06 -3.27 5.90
C ASP A 265 -1.76 -3.14 4.54
N VAL A 266 -2.60 -2.10 4.45
CA VAL A 266 -3.25 -1.67 3.21
C VAL A 266 -2.72 -0.29 2.82
N LEU A 267 -2.04 -0.23 1.68
CA LEU A 267 -1.53 0.98 1.06
C LEU A 267 -2.51 1.46 -0.01
N LEU A 268 -3.26 2.52 0.32
CA LEU A 268 -4.22 3.15 -0.55
C LEU A 268 -3.52 4.19 -1.46
N LEU A 269 -3.45 3.90 -2.75
CA LEU A 269 -2.92 4.81 -3.78
C LEU A 269 -4.00 5.80 -4.21
N ASN A 270 -3.78 7.11 -4.01
CA ASN A 270 -4.72 8.15 -4.45
C ASN A 270 -4.27 8.87 -5.72
N GLN A 271 -3.02 8.68 -6.14
CA GLN A 271 -2.47 9.27 -7.36
C GLN A 271 -1.62 8.26 -8.13
N ASP A 272 -1.34 8.58 -9.39
CA ASP A 272 -0.37 7.86 -10.19
C ASP A 272 1.02 7.93 -9.55
N VAL A 273 1.77 6.84 -9.61
CA VAL A 273 3.12 6.74 -9.06
C VAL A 273 4.09 6.18 -10.08
N THR A 274 5.37 6.45 -9.86
CA THR A 274 6.46 5.87 -10.64
C THR A 274 7.34 5.00 -9.73
N LEU A 275 7.65 3.78 -10.15
CA LEU A 275 8.54 2.85 -9.43
C LEU A 275 9.88 2.69 -10.14
N ALA A 276 10.95 3.00 -9.42
CA ALA A 276 12.34 2.88 -9.88
C ALA A 276 13.12 1.76 -9.18
N GLU A 277 12.43 0.90 -8.43
CA GLU A 277 13.01 -0.21 -7.69
C GLU A 277 12.05 -1.39 -7.58
N ARG A 278 12.57 -2.54 -7.11
CA ARG A 278 11.80 -3.76 -6.88
C ARG A 278 11.21 -3.75 -5.48
N LEU A 279 9.91 -4.00 -5.37
CA LEU A 279 9.21 -4.15 -4.11
C LEU A 279 9.04 -5.65 -3.78
N ASN A 280 9.68 -6.10 -2.69
CA ASN A 280 9.56 -7.47 -2.21
C ASN A 280 8.65 -7.52 -0.97
N THR A 281 7.84 -8.56 -0.84
CA THR A 281 7.03 -8.79 0.37
C THR A 281 7.89 -9.03 1.61
N ASP A 282 9.04 -9.69 1.47
CA ASP A 282 10.01 -9.92 2.55
C ASP A 282 9.39 -10.54 3.83
N ALA A 283 8.61 -11.63 3.72
CA ALA A 283 7.92 -12.26 4.87
C ALA A 283 6.74 -11.45 5.43
N ARG A 284 6.08 -10.63 4.60
CA ARG A 284 4.89 -9.84 4.97
C ARG A 284 3.71 -10.13 4.03
N ASN A 285 2.51 -9.95 4.56
CA ASN A 285 1.30 -9.79 3.75
C ASN A 285 1.12 -8.30 3.47
N ILE A 286 1.08 -7.87 2.21
CA ILE A 286 0.91 -6.45 1.88
C ILE A 286 -0.16 -6.28 0.83
N THR A 287 -1.07 -5.33 1.06
CA THR A 287 -2.07 -4.92 0.07
C THR A 287 -1.73 -3.54 -0.48
N VAL A 288 -1.74 -3.40 -1.81
CA VAL A 288 -1.80 -2.12 -2.50
C VAL A 288 -3.12 -2.02 -3.23
N LYS A 289 -3.86 -0.95 -2.96
CA LYS A 289 -5.21 -0.74 -3.50
C LYS A 289 -5.31 0.63 -4.15
N GLY A 290 -5.85 0.70 -5.36
CA GLY A 290 -6.17 1.97 -5.98
C GLY A 290 -7.43 2.62 -5.39
N ASN A 291 -7.36 3.93 -5.13
CA ASN A 291 -8.50 4.77 -4.81
C ASN A 291 -9.04 5.43 -6.09
N GLY A 292 -9.69 4.62 -6.93
CA GLY A 292 -10.11 5.03 -8.27
C GLY A 292 -9.09 4.63 -9.35
N LYS A 293 -9.12 5.30 -10.51
CA LYS A 293 -8.24 4.98 -11.63
C LYS A 293 -6.84 5.54 -11.38
N VAL A 294 -5.96 4.70 -10.83
CA VAL A 294 -4.55 5.03 -10.57
C VAL A 294 -3.62 4.07 -11.29
N THR A 295 -2.43 4.56 -11.61
CA THR A 295 -1.41 3.87 -12.40
C THR A 295 -0.09 3.79 -11.65
N ILE A 296 0.50 2.60 -11.61
CA ILE A 296 1.88 2.38 -11.21
C ILE A 296 2.71 2.27 -12.49
N THR A 297 3.53 3.28 -12.77
CA THR A 297 4.36 3.33 -13.97
C THR A 297 5.79 2.90 -13.65
N ARG A 298 6.37 2.05 -14.49
CA ARG A 298 7.80 1.75 -14.43
C ARG A 298 8.63 2.98 -14.76
N ALA A 299 9.59 3.31 -13.90
CA ALA A 299 10.47 4.46 -14.13
C ALA A 299 11.32 4.28 -15.39
N ALA A 300 11.55 5.38 -16.10
CA ALA A 300 12.52 5.42 -17.19
C ALA A 300 13.90 4.94 -16.71
N GLY A 301 14.50 4.02 -17.46
CA GLY A 301 15.80 3.42 -17.12
C GLY A 301 15.75 2.29 -16.09
N TYR A 302 14.60 2.01 -15.46
CA TYR A 302 14.46 0.87 -14.56
C TYR A 302 14.08 -0.41 -15.30
N ASN A 303 15.04 -1.32 -15.45
CA ASN A 303 14.92 -2.57 -16.20
C ASN A 303 14.73 -3.83 -15.32
N GLY A 304 14.56 -3.65 -14.00
CA GLY A 304 14.38 -4.74 -13.04
C GLY A 304 12.93 -5.22 -12.93
N MET A 305 12.66 -6.20 -12.07
CA MET A 305 11.28 -6.59 -11.73
C MET A 305 10.62 -5.52 -10.84
N LEU A 306 9.30 -5.32 -10.94
CA LEU A 306 8.60 -4.36 -10.06
C LEU A 306 8.16 -5.02 -8.75
N PHE A 307 7.61 -6.23 -8.81
CA PHE A 307 7.03 -6.88 -7.64
C PHE A 307 7.53 -8.32 -7.48
N LEU A 308 7.90 -8.68 -6.24
CA LEU A 308 8.32 -10.03 -5.88
C LEU A 308 7.61 -10.50 -4.60
N THR A 309 6.97 -11.67 -4.68
CA THR A 309 6.63 -12.47 -3.50
C THR A 309 7.38 -13.79 -3.60
N SER A 310 8.19 -14.14 -2.60
CA SER A 310 9.22 -15.19 -2.79
C SER A 310 9.52 -16.04 -1.57
N LYS A 311 8.58 -16.15 -0.62
CA LYS A 311 8.71 -17.04 0.54
C LYS A 311 7.35 -17.63 0.90
N SER A 312 7.39 -18.78 1.56
CA SER A 312 6.19 -19.45 2.06
C SER A 312 5.52 -18.59 3.12
N GLY A 313 4.24 -18.27 2.91
CA GLY A 313 3.46 -17.39 3.78
C GLY A 313 3.41 -15.94 3.31
N ASP A 314 4.23 -15.53 2.33
CA ASP A 314 4.17 -14.19 1.76
C ASP A 314 2.92 -14.04 0.88
N VAL A 315 2.14 -12.99 1.15
CA VAL A 315 0.98 -12.64 0.35
C VAL A 315 1.12 -11.21 -0.19
N MET A 316 1.05 -11.07 -1.51
CA MET A 316 0.90 -9.78 -2.15
C MET A 316 -0.51 -9.64 -2.71
N ILE A 317 -1.18 -8.54 -2.41
CA ILE A 317 -2.50 -8.22 -2.97
C ILE A 317 -2.39 -6.89 -3.73
N LEU A 318 -2.66 -6.91 -5.03
CA LEU A 318 -2.77 -5.70 -5.84
C LEU A 318 -4.22 -5.60 -6.33
N SER A 319 -4.89 -4.49 -6.04
CA SER A 319 -6.30 -4.31 -6.40
C SER A 319 -6.62 -2.94 -7.00
N ASP A 320 -7.56 -2.92 -7.94
CA ASP A 320 -8.17 -1.69 -8.49
C ASP A 320 -7.16 -0.70 -9.11
N LEU A 321 -6.20 -1.19 -9.88
CA LEU A 321 -5.11 -0.36 -10.42
C LEU A 321 -4.63 -0.79 -11.81
N THR A 322 -3.87 0.10 -12.46
CA THR A 322 -3.12 -0.22 -13.68
C THR A 322 -1.63 -0.26 -13.38
N ILE A 323 -0.92 -1.25 -13.94
CA ILE A 323 0.54 -1.30 -13.99
C ILE A 323 0.95 -1.02 -15.43
N ASP A 324 1.67 0.08 -15.64
CA ASP A 324 2.21 0.47 -16.95
C ASP A 324 3.72 0.22 -16.98
N ASP A 325 4.15 -0.77 -17.73
CA ASP A 325 5.58 -1.09 -17.92
C ASP A 325 6.29 -0.13 -18.89
N ALA A 326 5.57 0.88 -19.41
CA ALA A 326 6.07 1.98 -20.22
C ALA A 326 6.80 1.53 -21.51
N ASN A 327 6.52 0.31 -22.01
CA ASN A 327 7.22 -0.35 -23.12
C ASN A 327 8.75 -0.44 -22.90
N ILE A 328 9.20 -0.47 -21.65
CA ILE A 328 10.62 -0.62 -21.33
C ILE A 328 10.98 -2.10 -21.42
N ALA A 329 11.93 -2.42 -22.29
CA ALA A 329 12.43 -3.77 -22.46
C ALA A 329 13.16 -4.24 -21.19
N VAL A 330 12.70 -5.37 -20.62
CA VAL A 330 13.31 -6.02 -19.46
C VAL A 330 13.73 -7.45 -19.77
N SER A 331 14.79 -7.93 -19.13
CA SER A 331 15.23 -9.33 -19.26
C SER A 331 14.54 -10.29 -18.29
N GLY A 332 13.74 -9.76 -17.37
CA GLY A 332 12.99 -10.51 -16.35
C GLY A 332 11.48 -10.29 -16.47
N GLN A 333 10.76 -10.53 -15.38
CA GLN A 333 9.31 -10.38 -15.30
C GLN A 333 8.96 -9.05 -14.63
N THR A 334 7.72 -8.59 -14.79
CA THR A 334 7.17 -7.47 -14.02
C THR A 334 6.80 -7.94 -12.62
N ILE A 335 6.19 -9.12 -12.53
CA ILE A 335 5.79 -9.77 -11.27
C ILE A 335 6.37 -11.19 -11.24
N GLU A 336 7.09 -11.53 -10.17
CA GLU A 336 7.45 -12.92 -9.87
C GLU A 336 6.80 -13.37 -8.56
N VAL A 337 6.25 -14.60 -8.61
CA VAL A 337 5.65 -15.29 -7.48
C VAL A 337 6.40 -16.60 -7.29
N GLY A 338 7.35 -16.61 -6.35
CA GLY A 338 8.29 -17.69 -6.09
C GLY A 338 8.08 -18.37 -4.73
N ASN A 339 8.70 -19.55 -4.55
CA ASN A 339 8.91 -20.24 -3.27
C ASN A 339 7.66 -20.31 -2.37
N SER A 340 6.54 -20.76 -2.91
CA SER A 340 5.25 -20.86 -2.21
C SER A 340 4.61 -19.53 -1.77
N GLY A 341 5.10 -18.39 -2.26
CA GLY A 341 4.43 -17.11 -2.13
C GLY A 341 3.12 -17.06 -2.94
N ILE A 342 2.22 -16.15 -2.57
CA ILE A 342 0.91 -16.00 -3.20
C ILE A 342 0.73 -14.55 -3.65
N ALA A 343 0.26 -14.37 -4.88
CA ALA A 343 -0.21 -13.08 -5.38
C ALA A 343 -1.71 -13.12 -5.67
N TYR A 344 -2.42 -12.10 -5.20
CA TYR A 344 -3.80 -11.81 -5.58
C TYR A 344 -3.83 -10.57 -6.47
N LEU A 345 -4.34 -10.70 -7.69
CA LEU A 345 -4.52 -9.58 -8.63
C LEU A 345 -6.00 -9.41 -8.91
N ASN A 346 -6.61 -8.38 -8.30
CA ASN A 346 -8.06 -8.17 -8.36
C ASN A 346 -8.38 -6.86 -9.08
N ASN A 347 -9.07 -6.93 -10.23
CA ASN A 347 -9.36 -5.75 -11.04
C ASN A 347 -8.08 -4.98 -11.40
N VAL A 348 -7.13 -5.70 -12.00
CA VAL A 348 -5.80 -5.18 -12.35
C VAL A 348 -5.63 -5.20 -13.86
N ASN A 349 -5.17 -4.09 -14.42
CA ASN A 349 -4.70 -4.03 -15.80
C ASN A 349 -3.18 -3.93 -15.82
N ILE A 350 -2.52 -4.72 -16.65
CA ILE A 350 -1.09 -4.59 -16.94
C ILE A 350 -0.95 -4.25 -18.41
N VAL A 351 -0.25 -3.15 -18.71
CA VAL A 351 -0.15 -2.59 -20.05
C VAL A 351 1.30 -2.29 -20.42
N ASN A 352 1.56 -2.27 -21.73
CA ASN A 352 2.83 -1.82 -22.30
C ASN A 352 4.05 -2.62 -21.79
N SER A 353 3.89 -3.92 -21.56
CA SER A 353 4.96 -4.78 -21.06
C SER A 353 5.86 -5.27 -22.19
N PHE A 354 7.18 -5.11 -22.06
CA PHE A 354 8.13 -5.70 -22.99
C PHE A 354 9.16 -6.52 -22.20
N THR A 355 9.07 -7.84 -22.30
CA THR A 355 10.07 -8.75 -21.73
C THR A 355 10.72 -9.64 -22.79
N THR A 356 12.01 -9.89 -22.65
CA THR A 356 12.73 -10.93 -23.40
C THR A 356 12.82 -12.25 -22.64
N SER A 357 12.18 -12.35 -21.48
CA SER A 357 12.17 -13.56 -20.66
C SER A 357 11.17 -14.59 -21.21
N SER A 358 11.58 -15.85 -21.36
CA SER A 358 10.64 -16.96 -21.62
C SER A 358 9.71 -17.26 -20.43
N LEU A 359 9.75 -16.47 -19.35
CA LEU A 359 8.82 -16.59 -18.21
C LEU A 359 7.70 -15.53 -18.25
N GLY A 360 7.58 -14.76 -19.34
CA GLY A 360 6.49 -13.81 -19.51
C GLY A 360 6.55 -12.59 -18.60
N VAL A 361 5.43 -11.86 -18.53
CA VAL A 361 5.25 -10.64 -17.74
C VAL A 361 5.00 -10.98 -16.26
N ILE A 362 4.26 -12.06 -16.00
CA ILE A 362 4.02 -12.62 -14.66
C ILE A 362 4.49 -14.07 -14.65
N ALA A 363 5.32 -14.44 -13.66
CA ALA A 363 5.79 -15.82 -13.52
C ALA A 363 5.48 -16.42 -12.14
N MET A 364 4.96 -17.64 -12.13
CA MET A 364 4.83 -18.49 -10.95
C MET A 364 5.93 -19.56 -10.95
N LYS A 365 6.75 -19.61 -9.91
CA LYS A 365 7.93 -20.48 -9.78
C LYS A 365 7.99 -21.14 -8.41
N SER A 366 8.63 -22.31 -8.34
CA SER A 366 8.98 -22.97 -7.06
C SER A 366 7.81 -23.05 -6.06
N GLY A 367 6.61 -23.38 -6.53
CA GLY A 367 5.41 -23.51 -5.70
C GLY A 367 4.60 -22.22 -5.52
N GLY A 368 5.05 -21.09 -6.09
CA GLY A 368 4.30 -19.84 -6.07
C GLY A 368 2.96 -19.93 -6.83
N LYS A 369 2.00 -19.10 -6.42
CA LYS A 369 0.61 -19.15 -6.92
C LYS A 369 0.05 -17.77 -7.24
N LEU A 370 -0.59 -17.66 -8.41
CA LEU A 370 -1.39 -16.49 -8.78
C LEU A 370 -2.88 -16.81 -8.62
N ASN A 371 -3.61 -15.94 -7.92
CA ASN A 371 -5.06 -15.94 -7.88
C ASN A 371 -5.57 -14.62 -8.43
N ALA A 372 -6.15 -14.65 -9.63
CA ALA A 372 -6.55 -13.46 -10.35
C ALA A 372 -8.06 -13.36 -10.53
N THR A 373 -8.61 -12.18 -10.29
CA THR A 373 -10.01 -11.84 -10.61
C THR A 373 -10.02 -10.58 -11.46
N ASN A 374 -10.63 -10.60 -12.63
CA ASN A 374 -10.65 -9.45 -13.55
C ASN A 374 -9.24 -8.92 -13.90
N LEU A 375 -8.33 -9.83 -14.25
CA LEU A 375 -6.96 -9.48 -14.66
C LEU A 375 -6.87 -9.36 -16.19
N ASN A 376 -6.41 -8.21 -16.67
CA ASN A 376 -6.14 -7.99 -18.07
C ASN A 376 -4.68 -7.64 -18.31
N VAL A 377 -4.03 -8.32 -19.26
CA VAL A 377 -2.68 -7.99 -19.74
C VAL A 377 -2.77 -7.67 -21.22
N SER A 378 -2.42 -6.44 -21.61
CA SER A 378 -2.58 -5.95 -22.98
C SER A 378 -1.37 -5.14 -23.45
N ASN A 379 -1.24 -5.01 -24.77
CA ASN A 379 -0.08 -4.37 -25.41
C ASN A 379 1.26 -4.88 -24.83
N TYR A 380 1.48 -6.20 -24.89
CA TYR A 380 2.70 -6.82 -24.39
C TYR A 380 3.51 -7.48 -25.50
N VAL A 381 4.82 -7.57 -25.28
CA VAL A 381 5.78 -8.30 -26.10
C VAL A 381 6.47 -9.36 -25.22
N VAL A 382 6.31 -10.61 -25.61
CA VAL A 382 6.95 -11.79 -25.01
C VAL A 382 7.59 -12.63 -26.12
N PRO A 383 8.55 -13.53 -25.81
CA PRO A 383 9.10 -14.46 -26.79
C PRO A 383 8.00 -15.31 -27.48
N GLN A 384 8.24 -15.69 -28.74
CA GLN A 384 7.31 -16.51 -29.50
C GLN A 384 7.02 -17.84 -28.80
N GLY A 385 5.75 -18.27 -28.78
CA GLY A 385 5.33 -19.51 -28.12
C GLY A 385 5.10 -19.37 -26.61
N MET A 386 5.37 -18.18 -26.05
CA MET A 386 5.20 -17.90 -24.63
C MET A 386 3.97 -17.03 -24.36
N GLY A 387 3.39 -17.22 -23.17
CA GLY A 387 2.31 -16.37 -22.67
C GLY A 387 2.82 -15.17 -21.87
N ALA A 388 1.99 -14.14 -21.76
CA ALA A 388 2.17 -13.04 -20.81
C ALA A 388 2.20 -13.56 -19.36
N ILE A 389 1.50 -14.67 -19.08
CA ILE A 389 1.55 -15.39 -17.81
C ILE A 389 2.24 -16.74 -18.00
N PHE A 390 3.25 -17.02 -17.18
CA PHE A 390 3.95 -18.31 -17.11
C PHE A 390 3.58 -19.05 -15.83
N VAL A 391 3.03 -20.26 -15.99
CA VAL A 391 2.67 -21.17 -14.88
C VAL A 391 3.72 -22.27 -14.75
N GLY A 392 4.77 -22.02 -13.96
CA GLY A 392 5.80 -23.03 -13.62
C GLY A 392 5.47 -23.88 -12.40
N SER A 393 4.41 -23.55 -11.67
CA SER A 393 3.90 -24.33 -10.54
C SER A 393 2.37 -24.35 -10.49
N GLY A 394 1.80 -25.50 -10.13
CA GLY A 394 0.35 -25.69 -10.03
C GLY A 394 -0.30 -24.96 -8.84
N GLY A 395 -1.63 -24.86 -8.90
CA GLY A 395 -2.46 -24.27 -7.84
C GLY A 395 -2.79 -22.79 -8.03
N SER A 396 -2.57 -22.24 -9.23
CA SER A 396 -3.01 -20.90 -9.61
C SER A 396 -4.47 -20.92 -10.10
N SER A 397 -5.18 -19.79 -9.96
CA SER A 397 -6.58 -19.65 -10.38
C SER A 397 -6.86 -18.30 -11.07
N VAL A 398 -7.85 -18.30 -11.97
CA VAL A 398 -8.33 -17.12 -12.70
C VAL A 398 -9.85 -17.11 -12.72
N SER A 399 -10.48 -15.96 -12.47
CA SER A 399 -11.94 -15.82 -12.46
C SER A 399 -12.38 -14.42 -12.90
N GLY A 400 -13.67 -14.21 -13.13
CA GLY A 400 -14.20 -12.91 -13.58
C GLY A 400 -14.00 -12.68 -15.09
N ASP A 401 -13.64 -11.45 -15.45
CA ASP A 401 -13.38 -10.98 -16.82
C ASP A 401 -11.87 -10.84 -17.08
N CYS A 402 -11.24 -11.91 -17.58
CA CYS A 402 -9.79 -12.00 -17.72
C CYS A 402 -9.35 -12.10 -19.18
N ALA A 403 -8.39 -11.27 -19.60
CA ALA A 403 -7.80 -11.32 -20.95
C ALA A 403 -6.28 -11.22 -20.93
N PHE A 404 -5.60 -12.27 -21.37
CA PHE A 404 -4.13 -12.36 -21.48
C PHE A 404 -3.74 -13.60 -22.29
N SER A 405 -2.44 -13.78 -22.59
CA SER A 405 -1.91 -15.08 -23.01
C SER A 405 -1.28 -15.83 -21.85
N LEU A 406 -1.36 -17.16 -21.88
CA LEU A 406 -0.91 -18.04 -20.81
C LEU A 406 -0.15 -19.22 -21.39
N PHE A 407 1.01 -19.50 -20.80
CA PHE A 407 1.75 -20.73 -20.98
C PHE A 407 1.84 -21.47 -19.65
N ALA A 408 1.53 -22.77 -19.65
CA ALA A 408 1.71 -23.63 -18.49
C ALA A 408 2.77 -24.69 -18.76
N GLU A 409 3.79 -24.75 -17.91
CA GLU A 409 4.93 -25.64 -18.12
C GLU A 409 4.61 -27.09 -17.71
N ASN A 410 5.09 -28.07 -18.47
CA ASN A 410 4.95 -29.49 -18.15
C ASN A 410 3.46 -29.88 -17.98
N ASN A 411 3.08 -30.37 -16.80
CA ASN A 411 1.72 -30.77 -16.45
C ASN A 411 0.98 -29.71 -15.62
N ASN A 412 1.56 -28.50 -15.48
CA ASN A 412 0.93 -27.44 -14.71
C ASN A 412 -0.32 -26.92 -15.44
N ASN A 413 -1.22 -26.33 -14.66
CA ASN A 413 -2.47 -25.77 -15.15
C ASN A 413 -2.91 -24.58 -14.30
N VAL A 414 -3.91 -23.87 -14.81
CA VAL A 414 -4.66 -22.86 -14.07
C VAL A 414 -6.11 -23.31 -13.90
N ASN A 415 -6.69 -23.12 -12.72
CA ASN A 415 -8.12 -23.30 -12.51
C ASN A 415 -8.88 -22.05 -12.98
N ALA A 416 -9.83 -22.20 -13.89
CA ALA A 416 -10.67 -21.14 -14.45
C ALA A 416 -12.12 -21.16 -13.92
N GLU A 417 -12.35 -21.80 -12.77
CA GLU A 417 -13.66 -21.76 -12.11
C GLU A 417 -14.06 -20.30 -11.80
N GLY A 418 -15.24 -19.91 -12.28
CA GLY A 418 -15.76 -18.55 -12.10
C GLY A 418 -15.31 -17.55 -13.18
N LEU A 419 -14.62 -18.00 -14.23
CA LEU A 419 -14.41 -17.19 -15.43
C LEU A 419 -15.76 -16.94 -16.13
N VAL A 420 -16.10 -15.67 -16.38
CA VAL A 420 -17.38 -15.25 -16.97
C VAL A 420 -17.22 -14.36 -18.21
N GLY A 421 -16.00 -13.88 -18.48
CA GLY A 421 -15.72 -12.98 -19.59
C GLY A 421 -14.24 -12.96 -19.96
N GLY A 422 -13.93 -12.13 -20.96
CA GLY A 422 -12.58 -11.94 -21.46
C GLY A 422 -12.17 -13.02 -22.44
N LYS A 423 -10.86 -13.08 -22.74
CA LYS A 423 -10.32 -14.06 -23.67
C LYS A 423 -8.89 -14.43 -23.31
N ILE A 424 -8.69 -15.68 -22.92
CA ILE A 424 -7.37 -16.23 -22.58
C ILE A 424 -6.79 -16.97 -23.79
N THR A 425 -5.61 -16.57 -24.24
CA THR A 425 -4.89 -17.26 -25.32
C THR A 425 -3.90 -18.24 -24.74
N LEU A 426 -4.07 -19.53 -25.01
CA LEU A 426 -3.23 -20.61 -24.54
C LEU A 426 -2.06 -20.83 -25.49
N CYS A 427 -0.86 -20.88 -24.92
CA CYS A 427 0.41 -21.03 -25.63
C CYS A 427 1.00 -22.42 -25.38
N THR A 428 1.73 -22.92 -26.37
CA THR A 428 2.28 -24.30 -26.40
C THR A 428 3.74 -24.39 -25.95
N GLY A 429 4.45 -23.26 -25.93
CA GLY A 429 5.86 -23.15 -25.55
C GLY A 429 6.78 -22.82 -26.72
N ASP A 430 8.02 -22.44 -26.40
CA ASP A 430 9.06 -22.04 -27.36
C ASP A 430 9.99 -23.20 -27.78
N GLY A 431 9.69 -24.42 -27.32
CA GLY A 431 10.51 -25.61 -27.55
C GLY A 431 11.54 -25.87 -26.45
N THR A 432 11.99 -24.84 -25.74
CA THR A 432 12.78 -25.00 -24.49
C THR A 432 11.82 -25.31 -23.35
N PHE A 433 10.80 -24.47 -23.21
CA PHE A 433 9.63 -24.73 -22.37
C PHE A 433 8.55 -25.37 -23.23
N LYS A 434 7.91 -26.42 -22.70
CA LYS A 434 6.82 -27.12 -23.37
C LYS A 434 5.71 -27.46 -22.39
N HIS A 435 4.48 -27.36 -22.85
CA HIS A 435 3.35 -28.01 -22.19
C HIS A 435 3.33 -29.49 -22.59
N ASN A 436 2.95 -30.37 -21.67
CA ASN A 436 2.63 -31.74 -22.01
C ASN A 436 1.27 -31.76 -22.74
N PRO A 437 1.18 -32.15 -24.02
CA PRO A 437 -0.08 -32.12 -24.76
C PRO A 437 -1.19 -32.97 -24.14
N ASP A 438 -0.84 -34.02 -23.39
CA ASP A 438 -1.79 -34.91 -22.73
C ASP A 438 -2.29 -34.35 -21.37
N ALA A 439 -1.68 -33.27 -20.88
CA ALA A 439 -2.10 -32.62 -19.65
C ALA A 439 -3.15 -31.55 -19.93
N ALA A 440 -4.05 -31.34 -18.96
CA ALA A 440 -4.92 -30.19 -18.99
C ALA A 440 -4.08 -28.91 -18.79
N VAL A 441 -4.25 -27.92 -19.66
CA VAL A 441 -3.67 -26.58 -19.50
C VAL A 441 -4.58 -25.68 -18.64
N VAL A 442 -5.89 -25.94 -18.69
CA VAL A 442 -6.89 -25.27 -17.85
C VAL A 442 -7.80 -26.32 -17.22
N THR A 443 -8.17 -26.12 -15.97
CA THR A 443 -9.21 -26.90 -15.26
C THR A 443 -10.36 -25.98 -14.85
N GLY A 444 -11.52 -26.54 -14.48
CA GLY A 444 -12.68 -25.75 -14.04
C GLY A 444 -13.36 -24.89 -15.12
N ALA A 445 -12.98 -25.04 -16.39
CA ALA A 445 -13.54 -24.26 -17.49
C ALA A 445 -14.98 -24.67 -17.80
N LYS A 446 -15.87 -23.70 -18.03
CA LYS A 446 -17.28 -23.94 -18.39
C LYS A 446 -17.60 -23.66 -19.86
N ASP A 447 -16.79 -22.80 -20.49
CA ASP A 447 -17.01 -22.35 -21.86
C ASP A 447 -15.68 -22.28 -22.62
N LEU A 448 -15.56 -23.06 -23.68
CA LEU A 448 -14.38 -23.07 -24.54
C LEU A 448 -14.22 -21.78 -25.34
N ALA A 449 -15.30 -21.02 -25.56
CA ALA A 449 -15.28 -19.76 -26.34
C ALA A 449 -14.49 -18.64 -25.64
N LEU A 450 -14.27 -18.75 -24.33
CA LEU A 450 -13.42 -17.84 -23.54
C LEU A 450 -11.93 -18.09 -23.74
N PHE A 451 -11.58 -19.13 -24.51
CA PHE A 451 -10.19 -19.53 -24.77
C PHE A 451 -9.87 -19.47 -26.27
N ALA A 452 -8.62 -19.17 -26.56
CA ALA A 452 -8.02 -19.30 -27.89
C ALA A 452 -6.67 -20.00 -27.78
N THR A 453 -6.13 -20.41 -28.92
CA THR A 453 -4.76 -20.93 -29.03
C THR A 453 -3.98 -20.03 -29.98
N GLU A 454 -2.69 -19.83 -29.74
CA GLU A 454 -1.78 -19.16 -30.69
C GLU A 454 -1.62 -19.93 -32.02
N ASN A 455 -2.18 -21.15 -32.08
CA ASN A 455 -2.33 -22.02 -33.23
C ASN A 455 -1.00 -22.42 -33.89
N ASN A 456 -0.24 -23.24 -33.17
CA ASN A 456 0.94 -23.96 -33.67
C ASN A 456 0.57 -25.37 -34.20
N GLY A 457 -0.57 -25.49 -34.89
CA GLY A 457 -1.08 -26.80 -35.36
C GLY A 457 -1.88 -27.58 -34.32
N TYR A 458 -2.28 -26.93 -33.22
CA TYR A 458 -3.12 -27.50 -32.18
C TYR A 458 -4.48 -26.78 -32.11
N PHE A 459 -5.51 -27.55 -31.80
CA PHE A 459 -6.85 -27.11 -31.43
C PHE A 459 -7.05 -27.27 -29.92
N LEU A 460 -8.08 -26.60 -29.39
CA LEU A 460 -8.49 -26.76 -28.00
C LEU A 460 -9.68 -27.72 -27.92
N GLN A 461 -9.65 -28.59 -26.92
CA GLN A 461 -10.73 -29.51 -26.61
C GLN A 461 -11.13 -29.31 -25.15
N LEU A 462 -12.45 -29.29 -24.88
CA LEU A 462 -13.01 -29.17 -23.53
C LEU A 462 -13.69 -30.47 -23.16
N GLU A 463 -13.20 -31.14 -22.12
CA GLU A 463 -13.79 -32.37 -21.58
C GLU A 463 -13.84 -32.30 -20.06
N ASN A 464 -15.03 -32.54 -19.48
CA ASN A 464 -15.24 -32.57 -18.03
C ASN A 464 -14.64 -31.35 -17.29
N GLY A 465 -14.73 -30.18 -17.90
CA GLY A 465 -14.19 -28.92 -17.35
C GLY A 465 -12.68 -28.74 -17.48
N SER A 466 -11.99 -29.63 -18.21
CA SER A 466 -10.55 -29.54 -18.50
C SER A 466 -10.33 -29.20 -19.97
N ILE A 467 -9.41 -28.28 -20.24
CA ILE A 467 -8.98 -27.93 -21.59
C ILE A 467 -7.61 -28.55 -21.85
N THR A 468 -7.49 -29.29 -22.95
CA THR A 468 -6.23 -29.88 -23.47
C THR A 468 -5.95 -29.36 -24.88
N PHE A 469 -4.70 -29.53 -25.32
CA PHE A 469 -4.33 -29.34 -26.73
C PHE A 469 -4.55 -30.64 -27.51
N THR A 470 -5.07 -30.55 -28.72
CA THR A 470 -5.23 -31.69 -29.64
C THR A 470 -4.76 -31.33 -31.03
N ASP A 471 -4.14 -32.25 -31.76
CA ASP A 471 -3.76 -32.07 -33.17
C ASP A 471 -4.91 -32.38 -34.14
N THR A 472 -6.03 -32.88 -33.61
CA THR A 472 -7.20 -33.29 -34.40
C THR A 472 -8.33 -32.27 -34.23
N PRO A 473 -8.81 -31.64 -35.32
CA PRO A 473 -9.92 -30.69 -35.22
C PRO A 473 -11.22 -31.41 -34.80
N THR A 474 -11.87 -30.93 -33.74
CA THR A 474 -13.09 -31.51 -33.11
C THR A 474 -14.39 -31.27 -33.91
N GLY A 475 -14.29 -31.07 -35.23
CA GLY A 475 -15.32 -30.40 -36.03
C GLY A 475 -16.30 -31.23 -36.87
N ILE A 476 -16.20 -32.57 -36.95
CA ILE A 476 -17.10 -33.35 -37.84
C ILE A 476 -17.38 -34.78 -37.33
N ASP A 477 -17.77 -34.98 -36.07
CA ASP A 477 -18.23 -36.33 -35.64
C ASP A 477 -19.73 -36.41 -35.29
N ASP A 478 -20.41 -35.32 -34.94
CA ASP A 478 -21.75 -35.42 -34.31
C ASP A 478 -22.90 -34.64 -35.00
N ILE A 479 -22.98 -34.72 -36.33
CA ILE A 479 -24.30 -34.48 -36.96
C ILE A 479 -24.65 -35.60 -37.92
N MET A 480 -24.96 -36.78 -37.37
CA MET A 480 -25.99 -37.61 -37.99
C MET A 480 -27.30 -36.84 -37.92
N ALA A 481 -27.83 -36.41 -39.07
CA ALA A 481 -29.22 -36.01 -39.16
C ALA A 481 -30.06 -37.18 -38.62
N GLY A 482 -30.96 -36.90 -37.67
CA GLY A 482 -31.72 -37.94 -36.97
C GLY A 482 -32.28 -38.99 -37.94
N GLU A 483 -32.23 -40.26 -37.54
CA GLU A 483 -32.46 -41.44 -38.38
C GLU A 483 -33.78 -41.43 -39.18
N ASN A 484 -34.73 -40.54 -38.83
CA ASN A 484 -36.03 -40.40 -39.49
C ASN A 484 -36.18 -39.19 -40.45
N GLN A 485 -35.11 -38.42 -40.72
CA GLN A 485 -35.19 -37.33 -41.70
C GLN A 485 -35.01 -37.86 -43.12
N LEU A 486 -35.92 -37.50 -44.02
CA LEU A 486 -35.78 -37.77 -45.45
C LEU A 486 -34.76 -36.80 -46.07
N VAL A 487 -33.81 -37.34 -46.82
CA VAL A 487 -32.71 -36.58 -47.45
C VAL A 487 -32.60 -36.90 -48.94
N ASN A 488 -32.03 -35.95 -49.69
CA ASN A 488 -31.60 -36.15 -51.07
C ASN A 488 -30.08 -36.42 -51.09
N VAL A 489 -29.65 -37.27 -52.03
CA VAL A 489 -28.25 -37.65 -52.24
C VAL A 489 -27.81 -37.19 -53.61
N TYR A 490 -26.71 -36.46 -53.71
CA TYR A 490 -26.11 -36.02 -54.98
C TYR A 490 -24.68 -36.53 -55.11
N ASN A 491 -24.17 -36.67 -56.33
CA ASN A 491 -22.72 -36.80 -56.54
C ASN A 491 -22.04 -35.42 -56.58
N LEU A 492 -20.71 -35.38 -56.67
CA LEU A 492 -19.96 -34.12 -56.70
C LEU A 492 -20.22 -33.23 -57.93
N ARG A 493 -20.87 -33.77 -58.97
CA ARG A 493 -21.30 -32.99 -60.15
C ARG A 493 -22.68 -32.37 -59.96
N GLY A 494 -23.28 -32.51 -58.78
CA GLY A 494 -24.63 -32.02 -58.48
C GLY A 494 -25.75 -32.87 -59.07
N ILE A 495 -25.44 -34.08 -59.55
CA ILE A 495 -26.46 -35.00 -60.10
C ILE A 495 -27.13 -35.70 -58.92
N LEU A 496 -28.46 -35.62 -58.87
CA LEU A 496 -29.29 -36.32 -57.89
C LEU A 496 -29.20 -37.84 -58.13
N ILE A 497 -28.76 -38.57 -57.11
CA ILE A 497 -28.59 -40.03 -57.10
C ILE A 497 -29.77 -40.70 -56.39
N ARG A 498 -30.27 -40.11 -55.29
CA ARG A 498 -31.45 -40.58 -54.55
C ARG A 498 -32.24 -39.39 -54.03
N ALA A 499 -33.56 -39.54 -53.94
CA ALA A 499 -34.45 -38.51 -53.43
C ALA A 499 -35.30 -39.04 -52.28
N ASN A 500 -35.50 -38.22 -51.24
CA ASN A 500 -36.38 -38.49 -50.10
C ASN A 500 -36.16 -39.88 -49.47
N VAL A 501 -34.91 -40.26 -49.24
CA VAL A 501 -34.55 -41.50 -48.56
C VAL A 501 -34.27 -41.23 -47.09
N ALA A 502 -34.56 -42.20 -46.20
CA ALA A 502 -34.17 -42.07 -44.81
C ALA A 502 -32.65 -41.87 -44.72
N ALA A 503 -32.19 -40.98 -43.82
CA ALA A 503 -30.78 -40.66 -43.71
C ALA A 503 -29.89 -41.89 -43.48
N GLY A 504 -30.37 -42.90 -42.73
CA GLY A 504 -29.67 -44.17 -42.51
C GLY A 504 -29.55 -45.09 -43.73
N GLU A 505 -30.41 -44.91 -44.75
CA GLU A 505 -30.41 -45.70 -45.98
C GLU A 505 -29.74 -44.98 -47.15
N ALA A 506 -29.36 -43.71 -46.96
CA ALA A 506 -28.93 -42.81 -48.02
C ALA A 506 -27.68 -43.29 -48.76
N THR A 507 -26.80 -44.05 -48.09
CA THR A 507 -25.52 -44.53 -48.63
C THR A 507 -25.47 -46.02 -48.93
N VAL A 508 -26.51 -46.78 -48.55
CA VAL A 508 -26.55 -48.25 -48.70
C VAL A 508 -26.46 -48.63 -50.18
N ASP A 509 -25.54 -49.52 -50.55
CA ASP A 509 -25.31 -49.99 -51.94
C ASP A 509 -24.89 -48.91 -52.95
N LEU A 510 -24.44 -47.74 -52.50
CA LEU A 510 -23.77 -46.79 -53.41
C LEU A 510 -22.34 -47.27 -53.71
N PRO A 511 -21.85 -47.11 -54.95
CA PRO A 511 -20.44 -47.35 -55.25
C PRO A 511 -19.54 -46.45 -54.40
N ALA A 512 -18.35 -46.96 -54.06
CA ALA A 512 -17.34 -46.21 -53.31
C ALA A 512 -17.07 -44.84 -53.97
N GLY A 513 -17.10 -43.77 -53.18
CA GLY A 513 -17.01 -42.41 -53.69
C GLY A 513 -17.58 -41.34 -52.75
N LEU A 514 -17.42 -40.08 -53.15
CA LEU A 514 -17.87 -38.92 -52.36
C LEU A 514 -19.23 -38.41 -52.86
N TYR A 515 -20.18 -38.27 -51.93
CA TYR A 515 -21.56 -37.85 -52.18
C TYR A 515 -21.95 -36.66 -51.30
N ILE A 516 -23.03 -35.97 -51.65
CA ILE A 516 -23.67 -34.93 -50.84
C ILE A 516 -25.01 -35.48 -50.35
N VAL A 517 -25.12 -35.85 -49.07
CA VAL A 517 -26.32 -36.40 -48.43
C VAL A 517 -26.90 -35.34 -47.50
N GLY A 518 -28.12 -34.88 -47.74
CA GLY A 518 -28.77 -33.90 -46.86
C GLY A 518 -27.98 -32.58 -46.68
N GLY A 519 -27.20 -32.19 -47.70
CA GLY A 519 -26.33 -31.01 -47.67
C GLY A 519 -24.91 -31.24 -47.13
N LYS A 520 -24.54 -32.47 -46.76
CA LYS A 520 -23.21 -32.81 -46.21
C LYS A 520 -22.42 -33.74 -47.11
N LYS A 521 -21.10 -33.58 -47.16
CA LYS A 521 -20.21 -34.50 -47.89
C LYS A 521 -20.06 -35.80 -47.11
N VAL A 522 -20.32 -36.94 -47.74
CA VAL A 522 -20.21 -38.28 -47.15
C VAL A 522 -19.39 -39.16 -48.08
N TYR A 523 -18.39 -39.87 -47.54
CA TYR A 523 -17.58 -40.82 -48.30
C TYR A 523 -18.09 -42.24 -48.07
N VAL A 524 -18.53 -42.90 -49.15
CA VAL A 524 -18.90 -44.32 -49.15
C VAL A 524 -17.65 -45.12 -49.47
N LYS A 525 -17.31 -46.08 -48.59
CA LYS A 525 -16.10 -46.91 -48.70
C LYS A 525 -16.31 -48.13 -49.58
#